data_AF-A0A971XCU2-F1
#
_entry.id   AF-A0A971XCU2-F1
#
_cell.length_a   1.000
_cell.length_b   1.000
_cell.length_c   1.000
_cell.angle_alpha   90.00
_cell.angle_beta   90.00
_cell.angle_gamma   90.00
#
_symmetry.space_group_name_H-M   'P 1'
#
loop_
_entity.id
_entity.type
_entity.pdbx_description
1 polymer ?
#
loop_
_entity_poly.entity_id
_entity_poly.type
_entity_poly.pdbx_seq_one_letter_code
_entity_poly.pdbx_strand_id
1 'polypeptide(L)'
;MTEEYTVDSRNHNESHRNHKRELMSWVITIIGALVISLFIKAFIFNATTVDGNSMYPNLHDGDKLISNRIVLFYRSPKREEIVVFQSPINENEDYIKRVIGLPNDTIDLLEGKLYVNGKPIKESYLPEDTVT
;
A
#
# COMPACT_ATOMS: atom_id res chain seq x y z
N MET A 1 77.35 -18.27 24.19
CA MET A 1 77.01 -17.53 22.96
C MET A 1 75.51 -17.52 22.87
N THR A 2 74.94 -16.38 23.25
CA THR A 2 73.52 -16.04 23.34
C THR A 2 72.94 -15.80 21.95
N GLU A 3 71.79 -16.38 21.63
CA GLU A 3 70.78 -15.67 20.83
C GLU A 3 69.41 -15.87 21.46
N GLU A 4 68.81 -14.72 21.73
CA GLU A 4 67.61 -14.47 22.50
C GLU A 4 66.39 -14.73 21.62
N TYR A 5 65.57 -15.70 22.01
CA TYR A 5 64.31 -16.02 21.36
C TYR A 5 63.31 -14.90 21.68
N THR A 6 63.20 -13.90 20.80
CA THR A 6 62.21 -12.84 20.93
C THR A 6 60.85 -13.36 20.46
N VAL A 7 59.98 -13.70 21.43
CA VAL A 7 58.58 -14.05 21.15
C VAL A 7 57.82 -12.78 20.79
N ASP A 8 57.48 -12.64 19.51
CA ASP A 8 56.62 -11.57 18.99
C ASP A 8 55.22 -11.65 19.61
N SER A 9 54.99 -10.76 20.57
CA SER A 9 53.77 -10.67 21.38
C SER A 9 52.87 -9.56 20.85
N ARG A 10 52.49 -9.59 19.56
CA ARG A 10 51.65 -8.54 18.93
C ARG A 10 50.42 -9.03 18.18
N ASN A 11 49.91 -10.23 18.46
CA ASN A 11 48.83 -10.78 17.61
C ASN A 11 47.68 -11.48 18.34
N HIS A 12 47.17 -10.87 19.42
CA HIS A 12 45.96 -11.38 20.08
C HIS A 12 44.75 -10.42 20.02
N ASN A 13 44.90 -9.21 19.44
CA ASN A 13 43.87 -8.16 19.54
C ASN A 13 43.17 -7.80 18.21
N GLU A 14 43.50 -8.49 17.10
CA GLU A 14 42.90 -8.20 15.78
C GLU A 14 41.66 -9.07 15.47
N SER A 15 41.67 -10.36 15.87
CA SER A 15 40.57 -11.30 15.60
C SER A 15 39.24 -10.89 16.25
N HIS A 16 39.28 -10.39 17.49
CA HIS A 16 38.08 -9.96 18.23
C HIS A 16 37.48 -8.64 17.73
N ARG A 17 38.27 -7.76 17.09
CA ARG A 17 37.76 -6.52 16.48
C ARG A 17 36.97 -6.80 15.21
N ASN A 18 37.39 -7.79 14.41
CA ASN A 18 36.76 -8.11 13.14
C ASN A 18 35.38 -8.75 13.33
N HIS A 19 35.27 -9.76 14.20
CA HIS A 19 33.97 -10.39 14.50
C HIS A 19 32.96 -9.40 15.10
N LYS A 20 33.38 -8.52 16.03
CA LYS A 20 32.48 -7.49 16.59
C LYS A 20 32.02 -6.48 15.54
N ARG A 21 32.89 -6.09 14.61
CA ARG A 21 32.55 -5.17 13.52
C ARG A 21 31.61 -5.81 12.50
N GLU A 22 31.84 -7.08 12.15
CA GLU A 22 30.96 -7.84 11.26
C GLU A 22 29.58 -8.02 11.90
N LEU A 23 29.52 -8.47 13.16
CA LEU A 23 28.26 -8.58 13.89
C LEU A 23 27.53 -7.24 13.98
N MET A 24 28.25 -6.14 14.24
CA MET A 24 27.67 -4.80 14.25
C MET A 24 27.11 -4.39 12.89
N SER A 25 27.81 -4.72 11.80
CA SER A 25 27.36 -4.46 10.43
C SER A 25 26.06 -5.21 10.14
N TRP A 26 26.00 -6.51 10.46
CA TRP A 26 24.79 -7.31 10.29
C TRP A 26 23.63 -6.76 11.11
N VAL A 27 23.87 -6.36 12.35
CA VAL A 27 22.84 -5.75 13.21
C VAL A 27 22.32 -4.45 12.60
N ILE A 28 23.20 -3.56 12.14
CA ILE A 28 22.81 -2.30 11.48
C ILE A 28 22.01 -2.57 10.21
N THR A 29 22.41 -3.55 9.39
CA THR A 29 21.66 -3.93 8.18
C THR A 29 20.28 -4.46 8.51
N ILE A 30 20.15 -5.34 9.52
CA ILE A 30 18.87 -5.89 9.95
C ILE A 30 17.96 -4.78 10.50
N ILE A 31 18.50 -3.88 11.32
CA ILE A 31 17.76 -2.73 11.84
C ILE A 31 17.31 -1.83 10.69
N GLY A 32 18.19 -1.53 9.74
CA GLY A 32 17.86 -0.72 8.56
C GLY A 32 16.73 -1.36 7.73
N ALA A 33 16.81 -2.66 7.47
CA ALA A 33 15.77 -3.40 6.76
C ALA A 33 14.43 -3.40 7.53
N LEU A 34 14.46 -3.56 8.86
CA LEU A 34 13.26 -3.49 9.71
C LEU A 34 12.62 -2.10 9.67
N VAL A 35 13.41 -1.04 9.80
CA VAL A 35 12.92 0.34 9.72
C VAL A 35 12.27 0.59 8.36
N ILE A 36 12.96 0.26 7.26
CA ILE A 36 12.41 0.40 5.91
C ILE A 36 11.12 -0.41 5.74
N SER A 37 11.09 -1.64 6.25
CA SER A 37 9.88 -2.49 6.20
C SER A 37 8.70 -1.87 6.97
N LEU A 38 8.95 -1.32 8.16
CA LEU A 38 7.94 -0.62 8.95
C LEU A 38 7.42 0.62 8.24
N PHE A 39 8.29 1.43 7.63
CA PHE A 39 7.88 2.58 6.82
C PHE A 39 7.03 2.16 5.63
N ILE A 40 7.45 1.13 4.87
CA ILE A 40 6.67 0.62 3.74
C ILE A 40 5.28 0.13 4.20
N LYS A 41 5.20 -0.65 5.28
CA LYS A 41 3.93 -1.14 5.82
C LYS A 41 3.05 -0.02 6.37
N ALA A 42 3.63 1.00 6.99
CA ALA A 42 2.88 2.11 7.56
C ALA A 42 2.30 3.04 6.47
N PHE A 43 3.05 3.31 5.40
CA PHE A 43 2.70 4.37 4.44
C PHE A 43 2.16 3.87 3.10
N ILE A 44 2.47 2.65 2.65
CA ILE A 44 2.16 2.21 1.27
C ILE A 44 0.89 1.34 1.21
N PHE A 45 0.83 0.31 2.06
CA PHE A 45 -0.20 -0.72 1.97
C PHE A 45 -1.11 -0.69 3.18
N ASN A 46 -2.42 -0.50 2.96
CA ASN A 46 -3.42 -0.70 4.01
C ASN A 46 -4.29 -1.92 3.65
N ALA A 47 -4.25 -2.92 4.52
CA ALA A 47 -5.15 -4.05 4.45
C ALA A 47 -6.47 -3.66 5.13
N THR A 48 -7.55 -3.62 4.36
CA THR A 48 -8.90 -3.33 4.86
C THR A 48 -9.82 -4.53 4.59
N THR A 49 -10.88 -4.65 5.38
CA THR A 49 -11.92 -5.66 5.18
C THR A 49 -13.18 -4.95 4.69
N VAL A 50 -13.84 -5.51 3.68
CA VAL A 50 -15.11 -4.99 3.18
C VAL A 50 -16.19 -5.28 4.20
N ASP A 51 -16.94 -4.24 4.57
CA ASP A 51 -18.13 -4.33 5.44
C ASP A 51 -19.36 -3.92 4.62
N GLY A 52 -20.32 -4.84 4.51
CA GLY A 52 -21.59 -4.65 3.83
C GLY A 52 -21.59 -4.91 2.33
N ASN A 53 -22.73 -4.60 1.69
CA ASN A 53 -23.05 -5.06 0.32
C ASN A 53 -22.97 -3.95 -0.75
N SER A 54 -22.47 -2.76 -0.43
CA SER A 54 -22.58 -1.61 -1.34
C SER A 54 -21.75 -1.73 -2.63
N MET A 55 -20.80 -2.66 -2.65
CA MET A 55 -19.92 -2.94 -3.79
C MET A 55 -20.26 -4.28 -4.46
N TYR A 56 -21.36 -4.94 -4.07
CA TYR A 56 -21.85 -6.15 -4.72
C TYR A 56 -22.21 -5.87 -6.20
N PRO A 57 -21.91 -6.78 -7.15
CA PRO A 57 -21.27 -8.09 -6.99
C PRO A 57 -19.73 -8.06 -7.06
N ASN A 58 -19.11 -6.88 -7.19
CA ASN A 58 -17.66 -6.77 -7.39
C ASN A 58 -16.87 -7.13 -6.13
N LEU A 59 -17.39 -6.77 -4.95
CA LEU A 59 -16.79 -7.06 -3.66
C LEU A 59 -17.88 -7.57 -2.72
N HIS A 60 -17.55 -8.61 -1.97
CA HIS A 60 -18.44 -9.26 -1.02
C HIS A 60 -18.07 -8.87 0.41
N ASP A 61 -19.06 -8.93 1.28
CA ASP A 61 -18.86 -8.76 2.72
C ASP A 61 -17.78 -9.73 3.24
N GLY A 62 -16.82 -9.21 4.00
CA GLY A 62 -15.69 -9.97 4.53
C GLY A 62 -14.48 -10.11 3.58
N ASP A 63 -14.55 -9.61 2.34
CA ASP A 63 -13.39 -9.60 1.44
C ASP A 63 -12.24 -8.78 2.03
N LYS A 64 -11.02 -9.33 1.99
CA LYS A 64 -9.80 -8.64 2.44
C LYS A 64 -9.10 -7.99 1.25
N LEU A 65 -8.96 -6.67 1.30
CA LEU A 65 -8.38 -5.87 0.24
C LEU A 65 -7.06 -5.26 0.68
N ILE A 66 -6.10 -5.20 -0.24
CA ILE A 66 -4.87 -4.45 -0.06
C ILE A 66 -4.97 -3.20 -0.94
N SER A 67 -5.07 -2.04 -0.31
CA SER A 67 -5.13 -0.75 -0.99
C SER A 67 -3.74 -0.12 -1.05
N ASN A 68 -3.41 0.47 -2.20
CA ASN A 68 -2.19 1.25 -2.38
C ASN A 68 -2.51 2.75 -2.22
N ARG A 69 -2.22 3.29 -1.04
CA ARG A 69 -2.50 4.72 -0.75
C ARG A 69 -1.53 5.66 -1.46
N ILE A 70 -0.34 5.19 -1.88
CA ILE A 70 0.68 6.05 -2.47
C ILE A 70 0.24 6.67 -3.80
N VAL A 71 -0.62 5.95 -4.56
CA VAL A 71 -1.08 6.38 -5.89
C VAL A 71 -1.77 7.73 -5.83
N LEU A 72 -2.55 7.96 -4.77
CA LEU A 72 -3.33 9.19 -4.59
C LEU A 72 -2.46 10.42 -4.26
N PHE A 73 -1.20 10.24 -3.84
CA PHE A 73 -0.30 11.36 -3.55
C PHE A 73 0.32 11.98 -4.81
N TYR A 74 0.48 11.21 -5.89
CA TYR A 74 1.13 11.69 -7.12
C TYR A 74 0.20 11.71 -8.35
N ARG A 75 -1.02 11.18 -8.22
CA ARG A 75 -1.97 11.07 -9.32
C ARG A 75 -3.42 11.08 -8.81
N SER A 76 -4.28 11.83 -9.49
CA SER A 76 -5.73 11.73 -9.32
C SER A 76 -6.28 10.38 -9.78
N PRO A 77 -7.32 9.83 -9.13
CA PRO A 77 -7.92 8.56 -9.54
C PRO A 77 -8.48 8.64 -10.96
N LYS A 78 -8.57 7.50 -11.64
CA LYS A 78 -9.23 7.39 -12.95
C LYS A 78 -10.67 6.93 -12.76
N ARG A 79 -11.48 7.21 -13.78
CA ARG A 79 -12.82 6.62 -13.89
C ARG A 79 -12.73 5.10 -13.80
N GLU A 80 -13.73 4.51 -13.17
CA GLU A 80 -13.89 3.08 -12.89
C GLU A 80 -12.92 2.49 -11.86
N GLU A 81 -11.96 3.25 -11.31
CA GLU A 81 -11.12 2.76 -10.22
C GLU A 81 -11.92 2.64 -8.91
N ILE A 82 -11.63 1.60 -8.13
CA ILE A 82 -12.14 1.45 -6.77
C ILE A 82 -11.16 2.15 -5.83
N VAL A 83 -11.70 3.06 -5.02
CA VAL A 83 -10.91 3.86 -4.07
C VAL A 83 -11.43 3.64 -2.65
N VAL A 84 -10.49 3.70 -1.71
CA VAL A 84 -10.77 3.74 -0.27
C VAL A 84 -10.47 5.15 0.21
N PHE A 85 -11.45 5.79 0.84
CA PHE A 85 -11.31 7.14 1.35
C PHE A 85 -12.06 7.30 2.67
N GLN A 86 -11.60 8.21 3.51
CA GLN A 86 -12.24 8.52 4.78
C GLN A 86 -13.66 9.04 4.54
N SER A 87 -14.62 8.51 5.29
CA SER A 87 -16.02 8.92 5.20
C SER A 87 -16.16 10.41 5.55
N PRO A 88 -16.91 11.19 4.75
CA PRO A 88 -17.19 12.59 5.05
C PRO A 88 -18.19 12.77 6.20
N ILE A 89 -18.84 11.68 6.66
CA ILE A 89 -19.84 11.69 7.73
C ILE A 89 -19.21 11.24 9.06
N ASN A 90 -18.37 10.21 9.02
CA ASN A 90 -17.68 9.68 10.19
C ASN A 90 -16.19 9.51 9.88
N GLU A 91 -15.35 10.37 10.45
CA GLU A 91 -13.90 10.32 10.24
C GLU A 91 -13.24 9.03 10.74
N ASN A 92 -13.92 8.22 11.55
CA ASN A 92 -13.40 6.95 12.03
C ASN A 92 -13.70 5.77 11.07
N GLU A 93 -14.33 6.02 9.93
CA GLU A 93 -14.71 5.00 8.95
C GLU A 93 -14.11 5.29 7.58
N ASP A 94 -13.66 4.23 6.90
CA ASP A 94 -13.23 4.27 5.51
C ASP A 94 -14.35 3.73 4.61
N TYR A 95 -14.66 4.43 3.52
CA TYR A 95 -15.60 3.99 2.49
C TYR A 95 -14.87 3.43 1.28
N ILE A 96 -15.42 2.35 0.73
CA ILE A 96 -14.95 1.71 -0.51
C ILE A 96 -15.99 1.99 -1.59
N LYS A 97 -15.62 2.75 -2.62
CA LYS A 97 -16.51 3.11 -3.73
C LYS A 97 -15.79 3.10 -5.07
N ARG A 98 -16.54 3.02 -6.17
CA ARG A 98 -16.03 3.16 -7.53
C ARG A 98 -16.12 4.61 -8.00
N VAL A 99 -15.09 5.10 -8.66
CA VAL A 99 -15.04 6.45 -9.23
C VAL A 99 -15.87 6.49 -10.51
N ILE A 100 -17.00 7.18 -10.46
CA ILE A 100 -17.90 7.35 -11.61
C ILE A 100 -17.62 8.65 -12.36
N GLY A 101 -17.40 9.75 -11.65
CA GLY A 101 -17.10 11.08 -12.20
C GLY A 101 -15.74 11.61 -11.75
N LEU A 102 -15.11 12.40 -12.61
CA LEU A 102 -13.90 13.16 -12.35
C LEU A 102 -14.23 14.66 -12.34
N PRO A 103 -13.32 15.52 -11.83
CA PRO A 103 -13.54 16.96 -11.88
C PRO A 103 -13.90 17.44 -13.29
N ASN A 104 -14.92 18.30 -13.38
CA ASN A 104 -15.52 18.82 -14.61
C ASN A 104 -16.35 17.83 -15.43
N ASP A 105 -16.62 16.62 -14.94
CA ASP A 105 -17.63 15.76 -15.57
C ASP A 105 -19.05 16.18 -15.18
N THR A 106 -19.96 16.10 -16.14
CA THR A 106 -21.40 16.07 -15.90
C THR A 106 -21.87 14.62 -15.88
N ILE A 107 -22.60 14.24 -14.83
CA ILE A 107 -23.14 12.89 -14.64
C ILE A 107 -24.66 12.96 -14.74
N ASP A 108 -25.23 12.17 -15.64
CA ASP A 108 -26.68 12.07 -15.81
C ASP A 108 -27.13 10.61 -15.72
N LEU A 109 -28.31 10.40 -15.13
CA LEU A 109 -29.00 9.12 -15.06
C LEU A 109 -30.31 9.24 -15.83
N LEU A 110 -30.39 8.60 -16.99
CA LEU A 110 -31.53 8.69 -17.88
C LEU A 110 -31.96 7.29 -18.28
N GLU A 111 -33.23 6.97 -18.04
CA GLU A 111 -33.85 5.68 -18.38
C GLU A 111 -33.04 4.47 -17.87
N GLY A 112 -32.49 4.57 -16.66
CA GLY A 112 -31.74 3.46 -16.05
C GLY A 112 -30.30 3.31 -16.53
N LYS A 113 -29.76 4.31 -17.25
CA LYS A 113 -28.41 4.26 -17.82
C LYS A 113 -27.59 5.45 -17.35
N LEU A 114 -26.33 5.17 -17.07
CA LEU A 114 -25.33 6.18 -16.74
C LEU A 114 -24.80 6.89 -17.99
N TYR A 115 -24.84 8.23 -17.96
CA TYR A 115 -24.22 9.11 -18.94
C TYR A 115 -23.15 9.97 -18.28
N VAL A 116 -22.03 10.13 -18.98
CA VAL A 116 -20.95 11.03 -18.59
C VAL A 116 -20.68 11.97 -19.74
N ASN A 117 -20.80 13.28 -19.49
CA ASN A 117 -20.66 14.33 -20.50
C ASN A 117 -21.55 14.07 -21.74
N GLY A 118 -22.80 13.66 -21.49
CA GLY A 118 -23.81 13.35 -22.51
C GLY A 118 -23.58 12.04 -23.28
N LYS A 119 -22.55 11.25 -22.96
CA LYS A 119 -22.27 9.97 -23.61
C LYS A 119 -22.63 8.81 -22.68
N PRO A 120 -23.40 7.81 -23.14
CA PRO A 120 -23.68 6.63 -22.34
C PRO A 120 -22.39 5.85 -22.07
N ILE A 121 -22.19 5.42 -20.83
CA ILE A 121 -21.03 4.61 -20.42
C ILE A 121 -21.50 3.17 -20.18
N LYS A 122 -20.70 2.20 -20.62
CA LYS A 122 -20.95 0.78 -20.32
C LYS A 122 -20.44 0.44 -18.93
N GLU A 123 -21.35 0.11 -18.02
CA GLU A 123 -21.03 -0.31 -16.66
C GLU A 123 -20.67 -1.81 -16.62
N SER A 124 -19.51 -2.18 -17.16
CA SER A 124 -19.08 -3.59 -17.28
C SER A 124 -18.89 -4.32 -15.94
N TYR A 125 -18.93 -3.57 -14.84
CA TYR A 125 -18.87 -4.06 -13.46
C TYR A 125 -20.25 -4.36 -12.85
N LEU A 126 -21.33 -4.13 -13.60
CA LEU A 126 -22.69 -4.52 -13.24
C LEU A 126 -23.16 -5.64 -14.18
N PRO A 127 -24.07 -6.53 -13.72
CA PRO A 127 -24.80 -7.45 -14.60
C PRO A 127 -25.52 -6.70 -15.74
N GLU A 128 -25.64 -7.32 -16.93
CA GLU A 128 -26.17 -6.66 -18.15
C GLU A 128 -27.59 -6.10 -18.00
N ASP A 129 -28.40 -6.69 -17.13
CA ASP A 129 -29.80 -6.29 -16.89
C ASP A 129 -29.96 -5.30 -15.72
N THR A 130 -28.86 -4.74 -15.20
CA THR A 130 -28.90 -3.79 -14.08
C THR A 130 -29.37 -2.42 -14.56
N VAL A 131 -30.32 -1.85 -13.83
CA VAL A 131 -30.84 -0.49 -14.04
C VAL A 131 -30.15 0.44 -13.04
N THR A 132 -29.52 1.49 -13.54
CA THR A 132 -28.75 2.47 -12.76
C THR A 132 -29.60 3.69 -12.39
#